data_AF-A0ABD5P3V0-F1
#
_entry.id   AF-A0ABD5P3V0-F1
#
_cell.length_a   1.000
_cell.length_b   1.000
_cell.length_c   1.000
_cell.angle_alpha   90.00
_cell.angle_beta   90.00
_cell.angle_gamma   90.00
#
_symmetry.space_group_name_H-M   'P 1'
#
loop_
_entity.id
_entity.type
_entity.pdbx_description
1 polymer ?
#
loop_
_entity_poly.entity_id
_entity_poly.type
_entity_poly.pdbx_seq_one_letter_code
_entity_poly.pdbx_strand_id
1 'polypeptide(L)'
;MRFGYSDTCLDHNPGPRHPESPDRLRAIREGLKRKHGVEYVESDPATLETIAAVHDREYLEEVREFCANGGGNWDPDTTAVEATWDAAIQSAGLACWAAETALDGADGRETPFSLGRPPGHHAVFDDAMGFCFVNNVAVATQYAIDERDAERVAIVDWDVHHGNGTQDILYDRGDVFFVSLHEGGLYPGTGEIDEIGEGDGEGTTMNVPMPPAADDVDYLAALDDVIAPALGAFDPDLLLVSAGFDAHRHDPISRIRLSTEAYALMTDRIRTLADDVDAALAFVLEGGYGLEVLADSVALVHETFDGREPIEPDGDVSVDVDETLGEVAEAHGLEY
;
A
#
# COMPACT_ATOMS: atom_id res chain seq x y z
N MET A 1 14.72 -9.18 -3.77
CA MET A 1 14.32 -7.90 -3.16
C MET A 1 15.02 -7.75 -1.82
N ARG A 2 15.13 -6.51 -1.34
CA ARG A 2 15.56 -6.20 0.04
C ARG A 2 14.32 -5.92 0.88
N PHE A 3 14.17 -6.62 1.99
CA PHE A 3 13.00 -6.53 2.86
C PHE A 3 13.31 -5.76 4.13
N GLY A 4 12.68 -4.61 4.30
CA GLY A 4 12.68 -3.87 5.55
C GLY A 4 11.92 -4.67 6.60
N TYR A 5 12.56 -5.02 7.72
CA TYR A 5 11.95 -5.84 8.76
C TYR A 5 12.51 -5.49 10.15
N SER A 6 11.62 -5.39 11.13
CA SER A 6 11.99 -5.20 12.53
C SER A 6 11.16 -6.10 13.44
N ASP A 7 11.79 -6.72 14.44
CA ASP A 7 11.10 -7.52 15.44
C ASP A 7 10.19 -6.64 16.33
N THR A 8 10.45 -5.33 16.46
CA THR A 8 9.57 -4.36 17.16
C THR A 8 8.15 -4.39 16.60
N CYS A 9 8.00 -4.54 15.28
CA CYS A 9 6.70 -4.64 14.64
C CYS A 9 5.91 -5.89 15.10
N LEU A 10 6.56 -6.93 15.65
CA LEU A 10 5.88 -8.10 16.20
C LEU A 10 5.26 -7.88 17.59
N ASP A 11 5.68 -6.84 18.30
CA ASP A 11 5.24 -6.58 19.67
C ASP A 11 3.84 -5.94 19.74
N HIS A 12 3.38 -5.31 18.65
CA HIS A 12 1.98 -4.93 18.48
C HIS A 12 1.08 -6.19 18.39
N ASN A 13 0.50 -6.67 19.48
CA ASN A 13 -0.35 -7.85 19.46
C ASN A 13 -1.77 -7.54 19.96
N PRO A 14 -2.71 -7.18 19.06
CA PRO A 14 -4.08 -6.82 19.43
C PRO A 14 -4.92 -8.01 19.95
N GLY A 15 -4.39 -9.24 19.89
CA GLY A 15 -4.96 -10.42 20.54
C GLY A 15 -5.36 -11.54 19.56
N PRO A 16 -5.70 -12.73 20.08
CA PRO A 16 -5.74 -13.99 19.31
C PRO A 16 -6.92 -14.12 18.33
N ARG A 17 -7.84 -13.16 18.29
CA ARG A 17 -8.99 -13.15 17.37
C ARG A 17 -8.93 -12.04 16.35
N HIS A 18 -7.95 -11.15 16.47
CA HIS A 18 -7.78 -10.02 15.61
C HIS A 18 -7.10 -10.49 14.31
N PRO A 19 -7.61 -10.12 13.12
CA PRO A 19 -7.01 -10.55 11.85
C PRO A 19 -5.63 -9.93 11.66
N GLU A 20 -5.48 -8.63 11.94
CA GLU A 20 -4.18 -7.96 12.00
C GLU A 20 -3.40 -8.52 13.20
N SER A 21 -2.33 -9.28 12.95
CA SER A 21 -1.60 -10.01 13.99
C SER A 21 -0.12 -10.18 13.65
N PRO A 22 0.76 -10.39 14.65
CA PRO A 22 2.19 -10.63 14.42
C PRO A 22 2.47 -11.85 13.54
N ASP A 23 1.52 -12.78 13.43
CA ASP A 23 1.67 -13.99 12.62
C ASP A 23 1.72 -13.69 11.12
N ARG A 24 1.19 -12.52 10.67
CA ARG A 24 1.31 -12.04 9.29
C ARG A 24 2.78 -11.94 8.86
N LEU A 25 3.58 -11.19 9.61
CA LEU A 25 5.02 -11.05 9.34
C LEU A 25 5.78 -12.37 9.52
N ARG A 26 5.40 -13.19 10.51
CA ARG A 26 6.02 -14.51 10.71
C ARG A 26 5.77 -15.44 9.52
N ALA A 27 4.56 -15.42 8.96
CA ALA A 27 4.18 -16.21 7.81
C ALA A 27 4.95 -15.77 6.56
N ILE A 28 5.03 -14.46 6.29
CA ILE A 28 5.83 -13.91 5.19
C ILE A 28 7.29 -14.36 5.30
N ARG A 29 7.90 -14.22 6.48
CA ARG A 29 9.29 -14.65 6.70
C ARG A 29 9.48 -16.15 6.47
N GLU A 30 8.52 -16.98 6.91
CA GLU A 30 8.57 -18.41 6.66
C GLU A 30 8.46 -18.75 5.17
N GLY A 31 7.59 -18.05 4.43
CA GLY A 31 7.46 -18.18 2.97
C GLY A 31 8.76 -17.82 2.24
N LEU A 32 9.37 -16.70 2.62
CA LEU A 32 10.60 -16.18 2.00
C LEU A 32 11.87 -16.96 2.34
N LYS A 33 11.93 -17.72 3.46
CA LYS A 33 13.11 -18.54 3.83
C LYS A 33 13.59 -19.49 2.75
N ARG A 34 12.68 -19.94 1.87
CA ARG A 34 12.97 -20.89 0.80
C ARG A 34 13.33 -20.21 -0.53
N LYS A 35 13.25 -18.88 -0.62
CA LYS A 35 13.56 -18.10 -1.81
C LYS A 35 15.02 -17.66 -1.80
N HIS A 36 15.62 -17.56 -2.98
CA HIS A 36 17.00 -17.11 -3.15
C HIS A 36 17.06 -15.57 -3.20
N GLY A 37 18.17 -14.98 -2.76
CA GLY A 37 18.38 -13.53 -2.89
C GLY A 37 17.46 -12.65 -2.04
N VAL A 38 16.90 -13.20 -0.95
CA VAL A 38 16.17 -12.44 0.07
C VAL A 38 17.18 -11.86 1.06
N GLU A 39 17.19 -10.53 1.20
CA GLU A 39 17.94 -9.81 2.22
C GLU A 39 16.96 -9.14 3.19
N TYR A 40 17.25 -9.17 4.48
CA TYR A 40 16.48 -8.44 5.49
C TYR A 40 17.30 -7.27 6.01
N VAL A 41 16.70 -6.09 6.02
CA VAL A 41 17.31 -4.85 6.47
C VAL A 41 16.49 -4.29 7.62
N GLU A 42 17.15 -3.97 8.71
CA GLU A 42 16.55 -3.23 9.82
C GLU A 42 16.79 -1.74 9.59
N SER A 43 15.82 -0.90 9.93
CA SER A 43 15.94 0.56 9.84
C SER A 43 15.57 1.20 11.18
N ASP A 44 16.05 2.42 11.39
CA ASP A 44 15.62 3.25 12.50
C ASP A 44 14.11 3.57 12.39
N PRO A 45 13.40 3.72 13.52
CA PRO A 45 12.02 4.19 13.53
C PRO A 45 11.94 5.64 13.03
N ALA A 46 10.79 6.00 12.43
CA ALA A 46 10.52 7.37 12.06
C ALA A 46 10.53 8.29 13.30
N THR A 47 11.03 9.51 13.13
CA THR A 47 10.99 10.51 14.20
C THR A 47 9.59 11.09 14.34
N LEU A 48 9.27 11.70 15.49
CA LEU A 48 8.01 12.40 15.68
C LEU A 48 7.85 13.54 14.66
N GLU A 49 8.93 14.23 14.32
CA GLU A 49 8.97 15.26 13.28
C GLU A 49 8.59 14.69 11.91
N THR A 50 9.14 13.53 11.54
CA THR A 50 8.86 12.86 10.27
C THR A 50 7.38 12.49 10.13
N ILE A 51 6.78 11.88 11.15
CA ILE A 51 5.36 11.48 11.11
C ILE A 51 4.41 12.69 11.27
N ALA A 52 4.81 13.73 12.00
CA ALA A 52 4.04 14.96 12.14
C ALA A 52 4.09 15.87 10.89
N ALA A 53 4.83 15.48 9.85
CA ALA A 53 4.78 16.15 8.56
C ALA A 53 3.48 15.87 7.80
N VAL A 54 2.79 14.75 8.13
CA VAL A 54 1.55 14.32 7.47
C VAL A 54 0.37 14.09 8.43
N HIS A 55 0.63 14.11 9.75
CA HIS A 55 -0.40 13.95 10.77
C HIS A 55 -0.42 15.15 11.72
N ASP A 56 -1.59 15.40 12.31
CA ASP A 56 -1.70 16.33 13.42
C ASP A 56 -0.81 15.89 14.60
N ARG A 57 -0.06 16.85 15.16
CA ARG A 57 0.89 16.57 16.23
C ARG A 57 0.19 16.23 17.55
N GLU A 58 -0.97 16.83 17.83
CA GLU A 58 -1.73 16.53 19.05
C GLU A 58 -2.28 15.10 18.98
N TYR A 59 -2.85 14.69 17.84
CA TYR A 59 -3.27 13.30 17.58
C TYR A 59 -2.15 12.28 17.84
N LEU A 60 -0.94 12.52 17.31
CA LEU A 60 0.20 11.63 17.52
C LEU A 60 0.59 11.53 19.01
N GLU A 61 0.53 12.63 19.74
CA GLU A 61 0.78 12.64 21.18
C GLU A 61 -0.31 11.87 21.94
N GLU A 62 -1.59 11.97 21.52
CA GLU A 62 -2.71 11.22 22.09
C GLU A 62 -2.56 9.70 21.88
N VAL A 63 -2.22 9.24 20.67
CA VAL A 63 -1.97 7.81 20.40
C VAL A 63 -0.82 7.30 21.25
N ARG A 64 0.27 8.07 21.36
CA ARG A 64 1.42 7.72 22.18
C ARG A 64 1.04 7.59 23.66
N GLU A 65 0.29 8.55 24.20
CA GLU A 65 -0.18 8.51 25.59
C GLU A 65 -1.17 7.35 25.83
N PHE A 66 -2.08 7.09 24.88
CA PHE A 66 -3.02 5.98 24.95
C PHE A 66 -2.30 4.63 25.04
N CYS A 67 -1.28 4.41 24.19
CA CYS A 67 -0.43 3.22 24.25
C CYS A 67 0.31 3.14 25.58
N ALA A 68 0.95 4.23 26.02
CA ALA A 68 1.68 4.27 27.30
C ALA A 68 0.80 3.97 28.53
N ASN A 69 -0.52 4.23 28.44
CA ASN A 69 -1.50 3.91 29.47
C ASN A 69 -2.07 2.47 29.36
N GLY A 70 -1.50 1.63 28.50
CA GLY A 70 -1.84 0.22 28.33
C GLY A 70 -2.65 -0.10 27.07
N GLY A 71 -3.04 0.91 26.28
CA GLY A 71 -3.85 0.75 25.08
C GLY A 71 -5.29 0.30 25.36
N GLY A 72 -5.86 -0.45 24.42
CA GLY A 72 -7.26 -0.84 24.39
C GLY A 72 -7.85 -0.63 23.00
N ASN A 73 -9.18 -0.67 22.92
CA ASN A 73 -9.88 -0.36 21.68
C ASN A 73 -9.84 1.16 21.47
N TRP A 74 -9.14 1.61 20.43
CA TRP A 74 -9.21 3.00 19.97
C TRP A 74 -10.58 3.25 19.32
N ASP A 75 -10.96 2.34 18.42
CA ASP A 75 -12.29 2.24 17.83
C ASP A 75 -12.77 0.77 17.83
N PRO A 76 -13.91 0.41 17.19
CA PRO A 76 -14.41 -0.97 17.16
C PRO A 76 -13.46 -2.03 16.58
N ASP A 77 -12.57 -1.67 15.66
CA ASP A 77 -11.69 -2.60 14.95
C ASP A 77 -10.20 -2.30 15.11
N THR A 78 -9.83 -1.12 15.60
CA THR A 78 -8.46 -0.64 15.79
C THR A 78 -8.09 -0.75 17.27
N THR A 79 -7.33 -1.80 17.59
CA THR A 79 -6.93 -2.12 18.97
C THR A 79 -5.45 -1.81 19.20
N ALA A 80 -5.13 -0.95 20.17
CA ALA A 80 -3.76 -0.69 20.59
C ALA A 80 -3.35 -1.52 21.81
N VAL A 81 -2.05 -1.73 21.96
CA VAL A 81 -1.38 -2.26 23.15
C VAL A 81 -0.22 -1.33 23.53
N GLU A 82 0.41 -1.56 24.67
CA GLU A 82 1.55 -0.74 25.14
C GLU A 82 2.65 -0.57 24.08
N ALA A 83 2.93 -1.64 23.32
CA ALA A 83 3.93 -1.64 22.26
C ALA A 83 3.46 -1.07 20.90
N THR A 84 2.19 -0.68 20.75
CA THR A 84 1.66 -0.21 19.45
C THR A 84 2.38 1.03 18.96
N TRP A 85 2.66 2.00 19.84
CA TRP A 85 3.33 3.23 19.43
C TRP A 85 4.71 2.95 18.81
N ASP A 86 5.55 2.17 19.51
CA ASP A 86 6.89 1.82 19.04
C ASP A 86 6.83 1.02 17.72
N ALA A 87 5.86 0.11 17.57
CA ALA A 87 5.63 -0.63 16.33
C ALA A 87 5.17 0.28 15.18
N ALA A 88 4.27 1.23 15.43
CA ALA A 88 3.75 2.14 14.42
C ALA A 88 4.84 3.06 13.85
N ILE A 89 5.63 3.70 14.72
CA ILE A 89 6.75 4.54 14.27
C ILE A 89 7.87 3.72 13.61
N GLN A 90 8.05 2.46 14.01
CA GLN A 90 8.96 1.53 13.34
C GLN A 90 8.46 1.16 11.93
N SER A 91 7.16 0.91 11.77
CA SER A 91 6.54 0.62 10.46
C SER A 91 6.73 1.78 9.50
N ALA A 92 6.45 3.01 9.95
CA ALA A 92 6.66 4.22 9.17
C ALA A 92 8.15 4.44 8.82
N GLY A 93 9.07 4.13 9.74
CA GLY A 93 10.51 4.19 9.49
C GLY A 93 10.98 3.19 8.43
N LEU A 94 10.41 1.98 8.40
CA LEU A 94 10.69 1.00 7.35
C LEU A 94 10.15 1.46 5.98
N ALA A 95 9.00 2.15 5.94
CA ALA A 95 8.47 2.73 4.71
C ALA A 95 9.37 3.88 4.18
N CYS A 96 9.85 4.76 5.08
CA CYS A 96 10.83 5.80 4.72
C CYS A 96 12.12 5.18 4.16
N TRP A 97 12.63 4.14 4.82
CA TRP A 97 13.80 3.39 4.33
C TRP A 97 13.58 2.81 2.94
N ALA A 98 12.39 2.29 2.65
CA ALA A 98 12.09 1.72 1.34
C ALA A 98 12.09 2.80 0.25
N ALA A 99 11.43 3.94 0.50
CA ALA A 99 11.44 5.08 -0.42
C ALA A 99 12.86 5.61 -0.68
N GLU A 100 13.63 5.85 0.40
CA GLU A 100 15.02 6.29 0.32
C GLU A 100 15.90 5.31 -0.45
N THR A 101 15.80 4.02 -0.15
CA THR A 101 16.63 2.99 -0.78
C THR A 101 16.34 2.90 -2.28
N ALA A 102 15.08 3.07 -2.70
CA ALA A 102 14.71 3.10 -4.10
C ALA A 102 15.29 4.35 -4.80
N LEU A 103 15.13 5.54 -4.21
CA LEU A 103 15.69 6.79 -4.74
C LEU A 103 17.22 6.80 -4.80
N ASP A 104 17.89 6.07 -3.89
CA ASP A 104 19.34 5.85 -3.93
C ASP A 104 19.78 4.88 -5.06
N GLY A 105 18.84 4.38 -5.86
CA GLY A 105 19.09 3.58 -7.07
C GLY A 105 18.99 2.08 -6.87
N ALA A 106 18.35 1.59 -5.79
CA ALA A 106 18.09 0.16 -5.65
C ALA A 106 16.95 -0.28 -6.59
N ASP A 107 17.27 -1.15 -7.55
CA ASP A 107 16.35 -1.64 -8.57
C ASP A 107 16.37 -3.17 -8.69
N GLY A 108 15.50 -3.73 -9.53
CA GLY A 108 15.45 -5.16 -9.86
C GLY A 108 15.47 -6.07 -8.62
N ARG A 109 16.54 -6.85 -8.45
CA ARG A 109 16.66 -7.79 -7.31
C ARG A 109 16.86 -7.09 -5.98
N GLU A 110 17.22 -5.80 -5.99
CA GLU A 110 17.47 -4.97 -4.81
C GLU A 110 16.27 -4.08 -4.44
N THR A 111 15.21 -4.06 -5.27
CA THR A 111 13.98 -3.31 -5.03
C THR A 111 13.51 -3.49 -3.58
N PRO A 112 13.30 -2.39 -2.83
CA PRO A 112 12.97 -2.44 -1.42
C PRO A 112 11.48 -2.70 -1.18
N PHE A 113 11.20 -3.49 -0.15
CA PHE A 113 9.85 -3.78 0.33
C PHE A 113 9.84 -3.67 1.86
N SER A 114 9.14 -2.67 2.40
CA SER A 114 8.87 -2.53 3.83
C SER A 114 7.84 -3.56 4.32
N LEU A 115 8.27 -4.50 5.17
CA LEU A 115 7.41 -5.46 5.88
C LEU A 115 7.07 -4.93 7.29
N GLY A 116 6.44 -3.75 7.32
CA GLY A 116 5.99 -3.08 8.54
C GLY A 116 4.64 -3.59 9.05
N ARG A 117 4.38 -3.36 10.34
CA ARG A 117 3.02 -3.37 10.92
C ARG A 117 3.01 -2.59 12.24
N PRO A 118 1.88 -1.96 12.64
CA PRO A 118 0.56 -1.96 11.99
C PRO A 118 0.54 -1.33 10.57
N PRO A 119 -0.48 -1.65 9.74
CA PRO A 119 -0.67 -1.00 8.43
C PRO A 119 -0.91 0.51 8.60
N GLY A 120 -0.99 1.24 7.48
CA GLY A 120 -1.03 2.70 7.49
C GLY A 120 -2.15 3.37 6.69
N HIS A 121 -2.57 2.80 5.56
CA HIS A 121 -3.35 3.55 4.56
C HIS A 121 -4.75 4.06 5.00
N HIS A 122 -5.28 3.59 6.13
CA HIS A 122 -6.53 4.09 6.72
C HIS A 122 -6.34 5.22 7.76
N ALA A 123 -5.11 5.45 8.26
CA ALA A 123 -4.87 6.52 9.22
C ALA A 123 -5.00 7.88 8.52
N VAL A 124 -6.01 8.65 8.92
CA VAL A 124 -6.30 10.00 8.42
C VAL A 124 -5.43 11.03 9.12
N PHE A 125 -5.52 12.31 8.74
CA PHE A 125 -4.68 13.37 9.28
C PHE A 125 -4.65 13.39 10.82
N ASP A 126 -5.80 13.22 11.50
CA ASP A 126 -5.95 13.38 12.95
C ASP A 126 -6.64 12.20 13.67
N ASP A 127 -6.71 11.01 13.05
CA ASP A 127 -7.33 9.82 13.68
C ASP A 127 -6.74 8.48 13.21
N ALA A 128 -6.84 7.47 14.07
CA ALA A 128 -6.53 6.07 13.78
C ALA A 128 -7.82 5.30 13.47
N MET A 129 -7.80 4.47 12.43
CA MET A 129 -8.92 3.60 12.05
C MET A 129 -8.44 2.46 11.16
N GLY A 130 -9.26 1.42 10.96
CA GLY A 130 -8.96 0.34 10.01
C GLY A 130 -7.62 -0.36 10.31
N PHE A 131 -7.32 -0.57 11.59
CA PHE A 131 -6.04 -1.12 12.09
C PHE A 131 -4.82 -0.18 11.96
N CYS A 132 -4.98 1.00 11.38
CA CYS A 132 -3.90 1.92 11.04
C CYS A 132 -3.79 3.04 12.07
N PHE A 133 -2.57 3.35 12.52
CA PHE A 133 -2.29 4.42 13.49
C PHE A 133 -1.42 5.54 12.89
N VAL A 134 -0.54 5.21 11.97
CA VAL A 134 0.32 6.16 11.26
C VAL A 134 0.31 5.76 9.80
N ASN A 135 0.09 6.70 8.90
CA ASN A 135 0.01 6.44 7.48
C ASN A 135 1.42 6.23 6.89
N ASN A 136 1.87 4.97 6.89
CA ASN A 136 3.23 4.59 6.50
C ASN A 136 3.62 5.10 5.10
N VAL A 137 2.72 4.98 4.11
CA VAL A 137 3.00 5.39 2.72
C VAL A 137 2.98 6.91 2.57
N ALA A 138 2.07 7.62 3.25
CA ALA A 138 2.05 9.09 3.22
C ALA A 138 3.28 9.67 3.92
N VAL A 139 3.71 9.10 5.06
CA VAL A 139 4.96 9.47 5.72
C VAL A 139 6.16 9.26 4.80
N ALA A 140 6.25 8.10 4.12
CA ALA A 140 7.34 7.83 3.18
C ALA A 140 7.34 8.79 1.98
N THR A 141 6.15 9.16 1.49
CA THR A 141 5.96 10.13 0.41
C THR A 141 6.48 11.50 0.81
N GLN A 142 6.03 12.02 1.97
CA GLN A 142 6.46 13.33 2.45
C GLN A 142 7.96 13.35 2.79
N TYR A 143 8.50 12.25 3.35
CA TYR A 143 9.94 12.11 3.59
C TYR A 143 10.76 12.13 2.29
N ALA A 144 10.28 11.46 1.23
CA ALA A 144 10.95 11.48 -0.07
C ALA A 144 11.02 12.89 -0.67
N ILE A 145 9.95 13.68 -0.53
CA ILE A 145 9.89 15.07 -1.00
C ILE A 145 10.81 15.97 -0.17
N ASP A 146 10.74 15.89 1.17
CA ASP A 146 11.46 16.80 2.05
C ASP A 146 12.96 16.50 2.17
N GLU A 147 13.33 15.21 2.18
CA GLU A 147 14.69 14.76 2.54
C GLU A 147 15.44 14.07 1.40
N ARG A 148 14.77 13.76 0.28
CA ARG A 148 15.38 13.07 -0.87
C ARG A 148 15.14 13.77 -2.21
N ASP A 149 14.66 15.02 -2.17
CA ASP A 149 14.49 15.89 -3.34
C ASP A 149 13.59 15.30 -4.45
N ALA A 150 12.67 14.37 -4.12
CA ALA A 150 11.66 13.91 -5.07
C ALA A 150 10.69 15.05 -5.39
N GLU A 151 10.47 15.35 -6.68
CA GLU A 151 9.56 16.41 -7.12
C GLU A 151 8.14 15.88 -7.30
N ARG A 152 7.99 14.63 -7.73
CA ARG A 152 6.69 13.95 -7.90
C ARG A 152 6.72 12.53 -7.38
N VAL A 153 5.75 12.17 -6.55
CA VAL A 153 5.60 10.80 -6.02
C VAL A 153 4.25 10.25 -6.42
N ALA A 154 4.23 9.04 -6.97
CA ALA A 154 2.99 8.31 -7.21
C ALA A 154 2.82 7.17 -6.21
N ILE A 155 1.58 6.89 -5.84
CA ILE A 155 1.20 5.79 -4.96
C ILE A 155 0.15 4.95 -5.69
N VAL A 156 0.41 3.66 -5.87
CA VAL A 156 -0.59 2.68 -6.32
C VAL A 156 -0.95 1.80 -5.13
N ASP A 157 -2.18 1.95 -4.65
CA ASP A 157 -2.76 1.13 -3.59
C ASP A 157 -3.60 0.02 -4.20
N TRP A 158 -3.16 -1.22 -4.00
CA TRP A 158 -3.89 -2.42 -4.43
C TRP A 158 -4.47 -3.21 -3.26
N ASP A 159 -4.45 -2.66 -2.03
CA ASP A 159 -5.21 -3.20 -0.92
C ASP A 159 -6.71 -3.20 -1.27
N VAL A 160 -7.45 -4.20 -0.81
CA VAL A 160 -8.85 -4.33 -1.20
C VAL A 160 -9.74 -3.22 -0.62
N HIS A 161 -9.27 -2.53 0.42
CA HIS A 161 -9.97 -1.39 1.00
C HIS A 161 -9.42 -0.10 0.42
N HIS A 162 -10.31 0.87 0.22
CA HIS A 162 -9.88 2.20 -0.14
C HIS A 162 -8.97 2.78 0.95
N GLY A 163 -7.76 3.19 0.58
CA GLY A 163 -6.79 3.88 1.43
C GLY A 163 -7.22 5.30 1.78
N ASN A 164 -8.37 5.45 2.46
CA ASN A 164 -9.01 6.73 2.75
C ASN A 164 -8.12 7.69 3.55
N GLY A 165 -7.22 7.18 4.38
CA GLY A 165 -6.26 8.00 5.11
C GLY A 165 -5.20 8.58 4.19
N THR A 166 -4.73 7.79 3.22
CA THR A 166 -3.78 8.25 2.21
C THR A 166 -4.41 9.31 1.32
N GLN A 167 -5.66 9.08 0.88
CA GLN A 167 -6.43 10.08 0.15
C GLN A 167 -6.60 11.36 0.98
N ASP A 168 -7.11 11.26 2.21
CA ASP A 168 -7.37 12.41 3.10
C ASP A 168 -6.14 13.32 3.28
N ILE A 169 -4.98 12.71 3.55
CA ILE A 169 -3.73 13.43 3.82
C ILE A 169 -3.15 14.12 2.58
N LEU A 170 -3.40 13.55 1.39
CA LEU A 170 -2.74 13.95 0.14
C LEU A 170 -3.72 14.59 -0.88
N TYR A 171 -4.98 14.78 -0.50
CA TYR A 171 -6.07 15.11 -1.44
C TYR A 171 -5.87 16.41 -2.22
N ASP A 172 -5.15 17.38 -1.63
CA ASP A 172 -4.88 18.69 -2.22
C ASP A 172 -3.47 18.81 -2.84
N ARG A 173 -2.74 17.71 -2.95
CA ARG A 173 -1.33 17.67 -3.37
C ARG A 173 -1.16 17.44 -4.86
N GLY A 174 -0.77 18.48 -5.59
CA GLY A 174 -0.44 18.40 -7.03
C GLY A 174 0.89 17.71 -7.35
N ASP A 175 1.76 17.54 -6.35
CA ASP A 175 3.05 16.85 -6.42
C ASP A 175 2.95 15.36 -6.03
N VAL A 176 1.74 14.88 -5.70
CA VAL A 176 1.50 13.48 -5.35
C VAL A 176 0.31 12.92 -6.12
N PHE A 177 0.48 11.78 -6.79
CA PHE A 177 -0.61 11.09 -7.48
C PHE A 177 -1.00 9.82 -6.73
N PHE A 178 -2.18 9.80 -6.13
CA PHE A 178 -2.72 8.64 -5.42
C PHE A 178 -3.70 7.87 -6.30
N VAL A 179 -3.48 6.57 -6.43
CA VAL A 179 -4.36 5.62 -7.14
C VAL A 179 -4.79 4.55 -6.16
N SER A 180 -6.08 4.24 -6.09
CA SER A 180 -6.60 3.14 -5.27
C SER A 180 -7.49 2.19 -6.06
N LEU A 181 -7.09 0.93 -6.14
CA LEU A 181 -7.88 -0.20 -6.62
C LEU A 181 -8.52 -0.89 -5.41
N HIS A 182 -9.81 -0.70 -5.19
CA HIS A 182 -10.48 -1.23 -3.99
C HIS A 182 -11.85 -1.80 -4.31
N GLU A 183 -12.40 -2.66 -3.44
CA GLU A 183 -13.75 -3.19 -3.65
C GLU A 183 -14.81 -2.12 -3.38
N GLY A 184 -15.60 -1.78 -4.41
CA GLY A 184 -16.69 -0.81 -4.31
C GLY A 184 -17.72 -1.18 -3.24
N GLY A 185 -17.98 -0.25 -2.32
CA GLY A 185 -18.94 -0.42 -1.22
C GLY A 185 -18.50 -1.34 -0.08
N LEU A 186 -17.23 -1.77 -0.06
CA LEU A 186 -16.60 -2.36 1.12
C LEU A 186 -16.21 -1.27 2.14
N TYR A 187 -15.87 -1.65 3.37
CA TYR A 187 -15.24 -0.71 4.32
C TYR A 187 -14.04 -0.01 3.63
N PRO A 188 -13.81 1.30 3.84
CA PRO A 188 -14.51 2.22 4.75
C PRO A 188 -15.78 2.85 4.18
N GLY A 189 -16.12 2.59 2.91
CA GLY A 189 -17.27 3.16 2.21
C GLY A 189 -17.02 4.54 1.58
N THR A 190 -15.75 4.88 1.34
CA THR A 190 -15.28 6.03 0.55
C THR A 190 -14.54 5.54 -0.70
N GLY A 191 -14.05 6.45 -1.55
CA GLY A 191 -13.32 6.08 -2.77
C GLY A 191 -14.22 6.12 -4.01
N GLU A 192 -15.12 7.08 -4.10
CA GLU A 192 -15.97 7.26 -5.29
C GLU A 192 -15.15 7.84 -6.46
N ILE A 193 -15.58 7.53 -7.69
CA ILE A 193 -14.86 7.91 -8.93
C ILE A 193 -14.73 9.44 -9.08
N ASP A 194 -15.69 10.21 -8.58
CA ASP A 194 -15.70 11.67 -8.69
C ASP A 194 -14.84 12.38 -7.63
N GLU A 195 -14.25 11.65 -6.69
CA GLU A 195 -13.29 12.15 -5.69
C GLU A 195 -11.89 12.29 -6.32
N ILE A 196 -11.73 13.23 -7.25
CA ILE A 196 -10.50 13.35 -8.06
C ILE A 196 -9.41 14.28 -7.48
N GLY A 197 -9.51 14.64 -6.20
CA GLY A 197 -8.64 15.64 -5.56
C GLY A 197 -9.21 17.05 -5.59
N GLU A 198 -8.55 18.00 -4.92
CA GLU A 198 -8.98 19.40 -4.90
C GLU A 198 -7.81 20.39 -4.94
N GLY A 199 -8.11 21.65 -5.28
CA GLY A 199 -7.08 22.71 -5.26
C GLY A 199 -5.93 22.41 -6.22
N ASP A 200 -4.71 22.34 -5.69
CA ASP A 200 -3.53 22.03 -6.49
C ASP A 200 -3.45 20.53 -6.86
N GLY A 201 -4.19 19.66 -6.14
CA GLY A 201 -4.31 18.22 -6.39
C GLY A 201 -5.50 17.80 -7.26
N GLU A 202 -6.21 18.74 -7.90
CA GLU A 202 -7.30 18.37 -8.82
C GLU A 202 -6.76 17.49 -9.98
N GLY A 203 -7.29 16.27 -10.09
CA GLY A 203 -6.86 15.24 -11.03
C GLY A 203 -5.78 14.29 -10.51
N THR A 204 -5.27 14.48 -9.28
CA THR A 204 -4.20 13.65 -8.69
C THR A 204 -4.69 12.63 -7.65
N THR A 205 -6.00 12.37 -7.61
CA THR A 205 -6.57 11.21 -6.94
C THR A 205 -7.36 10.38 -7.95
N MET A 206 -7.04 9.11 -8.12
CA MET A 206 -7.76 8.17 -9.00
C MET A 206 -8.31 7.01 -8.19
N ASN A 207 -9.62 7.01 -8.00
CA ASN A 207 -10.33 5.90 -7.38
C ASN A 207 -10.85 4.93 -8.44
N VAL A 208 -10.53 3.64 -8.27
CA VAL A 208 -11.01 2.55 -9.11
C VAL A 208 -11.82 1.58 -8.23
N PRO A 209 -13.12 1.86 -7.98
CA PRO A 209 -13.97 1.02 -7.14
C PRO A 209 -14.37 -0.26 -7.88
N MET A 210 -13.50 -1.26 -7.80
CA MET A 210 -13.66 -2.57 -8.43
C MET A 210 -14.96 -3.26 -7.98
N PRO A 211 -15.82 -3.71 -8.93
CA PRO A 211 -16.99 -4.50 -8.62
C PRO A 211 -16.65 -5.79 -7.84
N PRO A 212 -17.51 -6.24 -6.90
CA PRO A 212 -17.33 -7.51 -6.23
C PRO A 212 -17.19 -8.67 -7.22
N ALA A 213 -16.30 -9.61 -6.90
CA ALA A 213 -15.91 -10.74 -7.74
C ALA A 213 -15.03 -10.41 -8.96
N ALA A 214 -14.57 -9.16 -9.12
CA ALA A 214 -13.49 -8.84 -10.04
C ALA A 214 -12.28 -9.76 -9.81
N ASP A 215 -11.64 -10.16 -10.89
CA ASP A 215 -10.56 -11.14 -10.88
C ASP A 215 -9.25 -10.60 -11.50
N ASP A 216 -8.32 -11.51 -11.78
CA ASP A 216 -7.00 -11.20 -12.31
C ASP A 216 -7.07 -10.38 -13.62
N VAL A 217 -8.00 -10.71 -14.53
CA VAL A 217 -8.12 -10.02 -15.83
C VAL A 217 -8.60 -8.59 -15.61
N ASP A 218 -9.56 -8.41 -14.70
CA ASP A 218 -10.16 -7.12 -14.38
C ASP A 218 -9.13 -6.15 -13.76
N TYR A 219 -8.30 -6.63 -12.82
CA TYR A 219 -7.26 -5.79 -12.21
C TYR A 219 -6.14 -5.45 -13.19
N LEU A 220 -5.79 -6.36 -14.10
CA LEU A 220 -4.80 -6.07 -15.13
C LEU A 220 -5.31 -5.04 -16.13
N ALA A 221 -6.59 -5.08 -16.50
CA ALA A 221 -7.19 -4.05 -17.34
C ALA A 221 -7.16 -2.67 -16.66
N ALA A 222 -7.45 -2.61 -15.36
CA ALA A 222 -7.35 -1.35 -14.62
C ALA A 222 -5.91 -0.78 -14.62
N LEU A 223 -4.92 -1.65 -14.42
CA LEU A 223 -3.51 -1.27 -14.48
C LEU A 223 -3.10 -0.79 -15.89
N ASP A 224 -3.46 -1.56 -16.91
CA ASP A 224 -2.98 -1.36 -18.28
C ASP A 224 -3.72 -0.21 -19.00
N ASP A 225 -5.03 -0.06 -18.77
CA ASP A 225 -5.89 0.83 -19.57
C ASP A 225 -6.13 2.21 -18.94
N VAL A 226 -6.09 2.34 -17.60
CA VAL A 226 -6.34 3.64 -16.93
C VAL A 226 -5.19 4.11 -16.05
N ILE A 227 -4.59 3.23 -15.24
CA ILE A 227 -3.52 3.60 -14.32
C ILE A 227 -2.22 3.89 -15.08
N ALA A 228 -1.83 3.03 -16.01
CA ALA A 228 -0.62 3.17 -16.79
C ALA A 228 -0.56 4.48 -17.60
N PRO A 229 -1.60 4.87 -18.38
CA PRO A 229 -1.60 6.16 -19.07
C PRO A 229 -1.56 7.36 -18.12
N ALA A 230 -2.27 7.29 -16.99
CA ALA A 230 -2.29 8.38 -16.01
C ALA A 230 -0.94 8.56 -15.30
N LEU A 231 -0.31 7.47 -14.86
CA LEU A 231 1.04 7.49 -14.30
C LEU A 231 2.06 8.00 -15.31
N GLY A 232 1.97 7.57 -16.57
CA GLY A 232 2.81 8.05 -17.67
C GLY A 232 2.68 9.55 -17.92
N ALA A 233 1.47 10.12 -17.71
CA ALA A 233 1.25 11.56 -17.83
C ALA A 233 1.75 12.33 -16.59
N PHE A 234 1.67 11.73 -15.39
CA PHE A 234 2.14 12.31 -14.15
C PHE A 234 3.68 12.32 -14.03
N ASP A 235 4.36 11.34 -14.61
CA ASP A 235 5.83 11.25 -14.70
C ASP A 235 6.51 11.34 -13.31
N PRO A 236 6.26 10.40 -12.38
CA PRO A 236 6.80 10.45 -11.02
C PRO A 236 8.30 10.13 -10.94
N ASP A 237 9.01 10.71 -9.97
CA ASP A 237 10.38 10.30 -9.62
C ASP A 237 10.40 9.01 -8.77
N LEU A 238 9.32 8.78 -8.01
CA LEU A 238 9.15 7.63 -7.13
C LEU A 238 7.73 7.07 -7.25
N LEU A 239 7.63 5.77 -7.48
CA LEU A 239 6.42 4.98 -7.38
C LEU A 239 6.44 4.12 -6.11
N LEU A 240 5.50 4.38 -5.22
CA LEU A 240 5.24 3.58 -4.03
C LEU A 240 4.04 2.65 -4.27
N VAL A 241 4.14 1.41 -3.83
CA VAL A 241 3.01 0.47 -3.83
C VAL A 241 2.54 0.24 -2.41
N SER A 242 1.33 0.68 -2.10
CA SER A 242 0.62 0.25 -0.89
C SER A 242 0.12 -1.17 -1.11
N ALA A 243 0.90 -2.12 -0.59
CA ALA A 243 0.82 -3.52 -0.94
C ALA A 243 -0.04 -4.31 0.06
N GLY A 244 -1.36 -4.21 -0.08
CA GLY A 244 -2.32 -5.12 0.55
C GLY A 244 -2.43 -6.45 -0.18
N PHE A 245 -2.83 -7.51 0.52
CA PHE A 245 -2.97 -8.86 -0.06
C PHE A 245 -4.33 -9.52 0.25
N ASP A 246 -5.29 -8.73 0.71
CA ASP A 246 -6.65 -9.12 1.09
C ASP A 246 -7.67 -9.06 -0.05
N ALA A 247 -7.27 -8.58 -1.23
CA ALA A 247 -8.00 -8.79 -2.48
C ALA A 247 -7.92 -10.25 -2.98
N HIS A 248 -7.07 -11.08 -2.35
CA HIS A 248 -6.90 -12.48 -2.73
C HIS A 248 -8.18 -13.28 -2.46
N ARG A 249 -8.61 -14.14 -3.40
CA ARG A 249 -9.87 -14.92 -3.36
C ARG A 249 -10.08 -15.85 -2.15
N HIS A 250 -9.02 -16.08 -1.37
CA HIS A 250 -9.01 -16.92 -0.18
C HIS A 250 -8.75 -16.12 1.11
N ASP A 251 -8.66 -14.79 1.01
CA ASP A 251 -8.65 -13.91 2.16
C ASP A 251 -10.06 -13.81 2.77
N PRO A 252 -10.22 -13.77 4.11
CA PRO A 252 -11.53 -13.84 4.74
C PRO A 252 -12.42 -12.59 4.63
N ILE A 253 -11.93 -11.44 4.14
CA ILE A 253 -12.62 -10.16 4.34
C ILE A 253 -13.15 -9.46 3.09
N SER A 254 -12.82 -9.95 1.88
CA SER A 254 -13.29 -9.35 0.63
C SER A 254 -14.06 -10.34 -0.24
N ARG A 255 -14.66 -9.82 -1.32
CA ARG A 255 -15.35 -10.58 -2.37
C ARG A 255 -14.57 -10.56 -3.70
N ILE A 256 -13.48 -9.81 -3.78
CA ILE A 256 -12.53 -9.84 -4.89
C ILE A 256 -11.90 -11.24 -5.02
N ARG A 257 -11.50 -11.59 -6.24
CA ARG A 257 -11.10 -12.95 -6.60
C ARG A 257 -9.68 -13.06 -7.13
N LEU A 258 -8.78 -12.16 -6.73
CA LEU A 258 -7.39 -12.22 -7.16
C LEU A 258 -6.76 -13.57 -6.80
N SER A 259 -6.08 -14.14 -7.78
CA SER A 259 -5.23 -15.29 -7.57
C SER A 259 -3.90 -14.89 -6.94
N THR A 260 -3.16 -15.89 -6.48
CA THR A 260 -1.77 -15.69 -6.07
C THR A 260 -0.94 -15.19 -7.27
N GLU A 261 -1.23 -15.70 -8.48
CA GLU A 261 -0.56 -15.29 -9.73
C GLU A 261 -0.82 -13.83 -10.08
N ALA A 262 -2.00 -13.29 -9.73
CA ALA A 262 -2.33 -11.89 -9.94
C ALA A 262 -1.29 -10.95 -9.34
N TYR A 263 -0.79 -11.23 -8.13
CA TYR A 263 0.24 -10.40 -7.51
C TYR A 263 1.57 -10.45 -8.28
N ALA A 264 1.89 -11.56 -8.94
CA ALA A 264 3.05 -11.63 -9.83
C ALA A 264 2.84 -10.79 -11.10
N LEU A 265 1.64 -10.87 -11.70
CA LEU A 265 1.26 -10.12 -12.90
C LEU A 265 1.21 -8.62 -12.64
N MET A 266 0.51 -8.19 -11.58
CA MET A 266 0.44 -6.79 -11.15
C MET A 266 1.84 -6.25 -10.82
N THR A 267 2.69 -7.03 -10.15
CA THR A 267 4.08 -6.63 -9.89
C THR A 267 4.87 -6.44 -11.19
N ASP A 268 4.70 -7.32 -12.19
CA ASP A 268 5.41 -7.21 -13.47
C ASP A 268 4.92 -5.99 -14.28
N ARG A 269 3.61 -5.69 -14.25
CA ARG A 269 3.06 -4.46 -14.81
C ARG A 269 3.60 -3.22 -14.09
N ILE A 270 3.51 -3.15 -12.76
CA ILE A 270 4.04 -2.02 -11.98
C ILE A 270 5.54 -1.82 -12.22
N ARG A 271 6.34 -2.89 -12.26
CA ARG A 271 7.78 -2.78 -12.56
C ARG A 271 8.00 -2.18 -13.95
N THR A 272 7.27 -2.69 -14.95
CA THR A 272 7.37 -2.19 -16.33
C THR A 272 6.95 -0.72 -16.41
N LEU A 273 5.90 -0.33 -15.70
CA LEU A 273 5.46 1.06 -15.64
C LEU A 273 6.50 1.97 -15.01
N ALA A 274 7.07 1.57 -13.87
CA ALA A 274 8.16 2.31 -13.24
C ALA A 274 9.36 2.47 -14.18
N ASP A 275 9.75 1.40 -14.89
CA ASP A 275 10.83 1.43 -15.88
C ASP A 275 10.51 2.36 -17.07
N ASP A 276 9.26 2.42 -17.53
CA ASP A 276 8.82 3.24 -18.66
C ASP A 276 8.82 4.75 -18.35
N VAL A 277 8.59 5.13 -17.08
CA VAL A 277 8.66 6.52 -16.60
C VAL A 277 9.97 6.85 -15.85
N ASP A 278 10.94 5.94 -15.84
CA ASP A 278 12.23 6.10 -15.11
C ASP A 278 12.05 6.42 -13.60
N ALA A 279 10.99 5.87 -12.99
CA ALA A 279 10.67 6.08 -11.57
C ALA A 279 11.38 5.05 -10.69
N ALA A 280 11.88 5.50 -9.54
CA ALA A 280 12.25 4.60 -8.45
C ALA A 280 11.03 3.79 -7.97
N LEU A 281 11.20 2.55 -7.52
CA LEU A 281 10.09 1.69 -7.10
C LEU A 281 10.31 1.10 -5.71
N ALA A 282 9.31 1.23 -4.84
CA ALA A 282 9.30 0.58 -3.52
C ALA A 282 7.91 0.08 -3.11
N PHE A 283 7.87 -0.93 -2.25
CA PHE A 283 6.64 -1.53 -1.73
C PHE A 283 6.51 -1.30 -0.23
N VAL A 284 5.28 -1.07 0.25
CA VAL A 284 4.93 -0.89 1.67
C VAL A 284 3.79 -1.84 2.01
N LEU A 285 4.00 -2.76 2.96
CA LEU A 285 2.99 -3.75 3.32
C LEU A 285 1.77 -3.10 4.01
N GLU A 286 0.56 -3.38 3.51
CA GLU A 286 -0.72 -2.95 4.12
C GLU A 286 -1.48 -4.15 4.71
N GLY A 287 -2.63 -4.53 4.15
CA GLY A 287 -3.51 -5.62 4.61
C GLY A 287 -3.10 -7.03 4.18
N GLY A 288 -4.07 -7.95 4.13
CA GLY A 288 -3.86 -9.38 3.90
C GLY A 288 -3.77 -10.22 5.18
N TYR A 289 -4.73 -11.12 5.37
CA TYR A 289 -5.01 -11.78 6.65
C TYR A 289 -5.11 -13.31 6.52
N GLY A 290 -5.29 -13.83 5.31
CA GLY A 290 -5.06 -15.23 4.99
C GLY A 290 -3.55 -15.56 5.01
N LEU A 291 -3.01 -15.96 6.17
CA LEU A 291 -1.56 -16.12 6.39
C LEU A 291 -0.80 -16.93 5.30
N GLU A 292 -1.40 -18.03 4.82
CA GLU A 292 -0.80 -18.87 3.77
C GLU A 292 -0.71 -18.10 2.45
N VAL A 293 -1.80 -17.45 2.04
CA VAL A 293 -1.88 -16.74 0.77
C VAL A 293 -1.12 -15.42 0.81
N LEU A 294 -1.06 -14.75 1.96
CA LEU A 294 -0.18 -13.60 2.19
C LEU A 294 1.28 -13.99 1.95
N ALA A 295 1.73 -15.09 2.56
CA ALA A 295 3.11 -15.55 2.42
C ALA A 295 3.43 -15.97 0.97
N ASP A 296 2.51 -16.66 0.30
CA ASP A 296 2.69 -17.09 -1.09
C ASP A 296 2.67 -15.89 -2.07
N SER A 297 1.76 -14.92 -1.88
CA SER A 297 1.68 -13.72 -2.71
C SER A 297 2.92 -12.84 -2.57
N VAL A 298 3.39 -12.55 -1.36
CA VAL A 298 4.65 -11.79 -1.15
C VAL A 298 5.85 -12.54 -1.76
N ALA A 299 5.86 -13.87 -1.68
CA ALA A 299 6.90 -14.66 -2.28
C ALA A 299 6.88 -14.61 -3.82
N LEU A 300 5.71 -14.49 -4.44
CA LEU A 300 5.57 -14.27 -5.88
C LEU A 300 6.00 -12.87 -6.32
N VAL A 301 5.68 -11.82 -5.54
CA VAL A 301 6.23 -10.46 -5.77
C VAL A 301 7.77 -10.53 -5.83
N HIS A 302 8.40 -11.18 -4.85
CA HIS A 302 9.87 -11.38 -4.85
C HIS A 302 10.37 -12.15 -6.07
N GLU A 303 9.69 -13.23 -6.47
CA GLU A 303 10.12 -14.06 -7.59
C GLU A 303 10.00 -13.34 -8.94
N THR A 304 9.06 -12.42 -9.11
CA THR A 304 8.97 -11.56 -10.31
C THR A 304 10.26 -10.73 -10.48
N PHE A 305 10.84 -10.23 -9.39
CA PHE A 305 12.16 -9.57 -9.42
C PHE A 305 13.35 -10.56 -9.51
N ASP A 306 13.14 -11.86 -9.23
CA ASP A 306 14.13 -12.93 -9.41
C ASP A 306 14.11 -13.53 -10.84
N GLY A 307 13.33 -12.95 -11.76
CA GLY A 307 13.27 -13.34 -13.17
C GLY A 307 12.21 -14.40 -13.50
N ARG A 308 11.23 -14.60 -12.61
CA ARG A 308 10.03 -15.37 -12.93
C ARG A 308 9.17 -14.58 -13.91
N GLU A 309 8.80 -15.20 -15.02
CA GLU A 309 7.77 -14.67 -15.92
C GLU A 309 6.39 -15.11 -15.41
N PRO A 310 5.48 -14.16 -15.10
CA PRO A 310 4.11 -14.50 -14.72
C PRO A 310 3.34 -15.17 -15.86
N ILE A 311 2.32 -15.94 -15.50
CA ILE A 311 1.45 -16.63 -16.46
C ILE A 311 0.21 -15.78 -16.69
N GLU A 312 0.06 -15.24 -17.89
CA GLU A 312 -1.11 -14.45 -18.29
C GLU A 312 -2.41 -15.25 -18.12
N PRO A 313 -3.48 -14.64 -17.56
CA PRO A 313 -4.78 -15.27 -17.43
C PRO A 313 -5.48 -15.37 -18.79
N ASP A 314 -6.34 -16.38 -18.95
CA ASP A 314 -7.30 -16.46 -20.05
C ASP A 314 -8.60 -15.76 -19.62
N GLY A 315 -9.19 -14.94 -20.49
CA GLY A 315 -10.48 -14.32 -20.23
C GLY A 315 -10.67 -13.01 -20.98
N ASP A 316 -11.83 -12.41 -20.78
CA ASP A 316 -12.14 -11.05 -21.21
C ASP A 316 -12.50 -10.25 -19.95
N VAL A 317 -12.25 -8.94 -19.96
CA VAL A 317 -12.66 -8.02 -18.90
C VAL A 317 -14.16 -8.15 -18.67
N SER A 318 -14.58 -8.19 -17.40
CA SER A 318 -15.99 -8.28 -17.07
C SER A 318 -16.71 -6.99 -17.46
N VAL A 319 -17.98 -7.09 -17.88
CA VAL A 319 -18.76 -5.92 -18.35
C VAL A 319 -18.87 -4.85 -17.27
N ASP A 320 -19.08 -5.25 -16.01
CA ASP A 320 -19.22 -4.30 -14.89
C ASP A 320 -17.88 -3.56 -14.63
N VAL A 321 -16.74 -4.23 -14.85
CA VAL A 321 -15.41 -3.59 -14.74
C VAL A 321 -15.14 -2.70 -15.94
N ASP A 322 -15.41 -3.13 -17.16
CA ASP A 322 -15.28 -2.32 -18.38
C ASP A 322 -16.08 -1.02 -18.28
N GLU A 323 -17.32 -1.08 -17.77
CA GLU A 323 -18.13 0.11 -17.47
C GLU A 323 -17.47 1.01 -16.40
N THR A 324 -16.98 0.41 -15.30
CA THR A 324 -16.30 1.15 -14.23
C THR A 324 -15.03 1.86 -14.74
N LEU A 325 -14.21 1.17 -15.52
CA LEU A 325 -12.97 1.72 -16.08
C LEU A 325 -13.26 2.84 -17.10
N GLY A 326 -14.34 2.72 -17.87
CA GLY A 326 -14.82 3.80 -18.74
C GLY A 326 -15.21 5.07 -17.97
N GLU A 327 -15.88 4.94 -16.82
CA GLU A 327 -16.21 6.07 -15.95
C GLU A 327 -14.97 6.71 -15.31
N VAL A 328 -14.01 5.88 -14.86
CA VAL A 328 -12.71 6.35 -14.36
C VAL A 328 -11.94 7.10 -15.46
N ALA A 329 -11.88 6.54 -16.66
CA ALA A 329 -11.22 7.17 -17.79
C ALA A 329 -11.87 8.52 -18.15
N GLU A 330 -13.20 8.61 -18.13
CA GLU A 330 -13.92 9.87 -18.35
C GLU A 330 -13.58 10.92 -17.29
N ALA A 331 -13.56 10.53 -16.00
CA ALA A 331 -13.23 11.42 -14.88
C ALA A 331 -11.81 12.01 -14.99
N HIS A 332 -10.87 11.25 -15.54
CA HIS A 332 -9.48 11.66 -15.74
C HIS A 332 -9.15 12.15 -17.16
N GLY A 333 -10.14 12.24 -18.04
CA GLY A 333 -9.96 12.69 -19.43
C GLY A 333 -9.05 11.80 -20.27
N LEU A 334 -9.01 10.50 -19.98
CA LEU A 334 -8.24 9.48 -20.70
C LEU A 334 -9.02 8.98 -21.93
N GLU A 335 -8.30 8.47 -22.93
CA GLU A 335 -8.91 7.74 -24.06
C GLU A 335 -9.14 6.28 -23.63
N TYR A 336 -10.37 5.77 -23.76
CA TYR A 336 -10.80 4.40 -23.44
C TYR A 336 -11.59 3.80 -24.62
#